data_AF-A0A0D1ZQM5-F1
#
_entry.id   AF-A0A0D1ZQM5-F1
#
_cell.length_a   1.000
_cell.length_b   1.000
_cell.length_c   1.000
_cell.angle_alpha   90.00
_cell.angle_beta   90.00
_cell.angle_gamma   90.00
#
_symmetry.space_group_name_H-M   'P 1'
#
loop_
_entity.id
_entity.type
_entity.pdbx_description
1 polymer ?
#
loop_
_entity_poly.entity_id
_entity_poly.type
_entity_poly.pdbx_seq_one_letter_code
_entity_poly.pdbx_strand_id
1 'polypeptide(L)'
;MGCASAIALTAFGASYGTAKAGIGVMTASVLRPDNMVRSLMPILMAGIVAIYGLVISILISYGISTQPTHLATSFTQLGAGLAVGLSGLASGFSIGICGDAGVRATAQQPRLFVAMMIILIFAEVLGLYGMVVAMLLLGRGAGGTQC
;
A
#
# COMPACT_ATOMS: atom_id res chain seq x y z
N MET A 1 17.51 -7.80 -3.42
CA MET A 1 16.20 -8.48 -3.16
C MET A 1 15.23 -7.60 -2.37
N GLY A 2 15.61 -7.05 -1.20
CA GLY A 2 14.70 -6.19 -0.40
C GLY A 2 14.07 -5.01 -1.16
N CYS A 3 14.87 -4.28 -1.95
CA CYS A 3 14.40 -3.22 -2.84
C CYS A 3 13.33 -3.71 -3.85
N ALA A 4 13.60 -4.84 -4.52
CA ALA A 4 12.67 -5.44 -5.49
C ALA A 4 11.37 -5.95 -4.82
N SER A 5 11.47 -6.62 -3.67
CA SER A 5 10.30 -7.13 -2.95
C SER A 5 9.43 -6.01 -2.38
N ALA A 6 10.03 -4.88 -1.98
CA ALA A 6 9.28 -3.72 -1.52
C ALA A 6 8.34 -3.22 -2.61
N ILE A 7 8.87 -2.90 -3.80
CA ILE A 7 8.07 -2.31 -4.87
C ILE A 7 7.13 -3.33 -5.55
N ALA A 8 7.59 -4.55 -5.80
CA ALA A 8 6.81 -5.54 -6.54
C ALA A 8 5.54 -5.94 -5.79
N LEU A 9 5.64 -6.19 -4.49
CA LEU A 9 4.51 -6.62 -3.67
C LEU A 9 3.52 -5.49 -3.40
N THR A 10 3.99 -4.27 -3.13
CA THR A 10 3.09 -3.11 -2.97
C THR A 10 2.41 -2.74 -4.28
N ALA A 11 3.11 -2.83 -5.42
CA ALA A 11 2.52 -2.59 -6.74
C ALA A 11 1.46 -3.63 -7.08
N PHE A 12 1.65 -4.89 -6.68
CA PHE A 12 0.63 -5.93 -6.83
C PHE A 12 -0.61 -5.67 -5.95
N GLY A 13 -0.41 -5.23 -4.70
CA GLY A 13 -1.51 -4.80 -3.83
C GLY A 13 -2.30 -3.64 -4.42
N ALA A 14 -1.60 -2.60 -4.88
CA ALA A 14 -2.19 -1.41 -5.48
C ALA A 14 -2.94 -1.72 -6.79
N SER A 15 -2.38 -2.59 -7.65
CA SER A 15 -3.01 -2.98 -8.90
C SER A 15 -4.29 -3.80 -8.65
N TYR A 16 -4.26 -4.74 -7.71
CA TYR A 16 -5.46 -5.49 -7.32
C TYR A 16 -6.54 -4.58 -6.72
N GLY A 17 -6.13 -3.69 -5.79
CA GLY A 17 -7.03 -2.71 -5.18
C GLY A 17 -7.72 -1.84 -6.22
N THR A 18 -6.94 -1.31 -7.16
CA THR A 18 -7.43 -0.49 -8.28
C THR A 18 -8.35 -1.28 -9.21
N ALA A 19 -7.99 -2.52 -9.55
CA ALA A 19 -8.78 -3.35 -10.45
C ALA A 19 -10.17 -3.67 -9.86
N LYS A 20 -10.23 -4.13 -8.60
CA LYS A 20 -11.50 -4.49 -7.96
C LYS A 20 -12.36 -3.26 -7.67
N ALA A 21 -11.79 -2.20 -7.12
CA ALA A 21 -12.51 -0.95 -6.89
C ALA A 21 -13.01 -0.33 -8.21
N GLY A 22 -12.19 -0.37 -9.27
CA GLY A 22 -12.54 0.15 -10.59
C GLY A 22 -13.78 -0.53 -11.19
N ILE A 23 -13.90 -1.86 -11.06
CA ILE A 23 -15.10 -2.58 -11.50
C ILE A 23 -16.33 -2.10 -10.72
N GLY A 24 -16.20 -1.88 -9.40
CA GLY A 24 -17.27 -1.33 -8.56
C GLY A 24 -17.70 0.08 -8.99
N VAL A 25 -16.74 0.97 -9.26
CA VAL A 25 -17.00 2.33 -9.74
C VAL A 25 -17.70 2.33 -11.09
N MET A 26 -17.21 1.56 -12.06
CA MET A 26 -17.80 1.52 -13.40
C MET A 26 -19.23 1.00 -13.34
N THR A 27 -19.48 -0.07 -12.59
CA THR A 27 -20.84 -0.63 -12.46
C THR A 27 -21.82 0.29 -11.73
N ALA A 28 -21.36 1.01 -10.71
CA ALA A 28 -22.18 2.01 -10.00
C ALA A 28 -22.43 3.28 -10.84
N SER A 29 -21.46 3.71 -11.63
CA SER A 29 -21.51 4.96 -12.39
C SER A 29 -22.47 4.90 -13.57
N VAL A 30 -22.78 3.70 -14.10
CA VAL A 30 -23.81 3.53 -15.13
C VAL A 30 -25.19 3.97 -14.63
N LEU A 31 -25.50 3.72 -13.36
CA LEU A 31 -26.81 4.06 -12.76
C LEU A 31 -26.84 5.49 -12.21
N ARG A 32 -25.73 5.96 -11.63
CA ARG A 32 -25.63 7.28 -10.97
C ARG A 32 -24.32 7.98 -11.35
N PRO A 33 -24.23 8.60 -12.54
CA PRO A 33 -22.99 9.23 -13.02
C PRO A 33 -22.56 10.43 -12.17
N ASP A 34 -23.50 11.13 -11.53
CA ASP A 34 -23.21 12.31 -10.69
C ASP A 34 -22.30 11.98 -9.49
N ASN A 35 -22.30 10.71 -9.03
CA ASN A 35 -21.51 10.25 -7.89
C ASN A 35 -20.15 9.66 -8.30
N MET A 36 -19.80 9.68 -9.60
CA MET A 36 -18.57 9.06 -10.12
C MET A 36 -17.33 9.60 -9.42
N VAL A 37 -17.18 10.93 -9.33
CA VAL A 37 -15.99 11.57 -8.73
C VAL A 37 -15.81 11.17 -7.27
N ARG A 38 -16.90 11.08 -6.50
CA ARG A 38 -16.83 10.65 -5.09
C ARG A 38 -16.46 9.17 -4.96
N SER A 39 -16.89 8.35 -5.90
CA SER A 39 -16.63 6.90 -5.90
C SER A 39 -15.18 6.54 -6.24
N LEU A 40 -14.37 7.50 -6.70
CA LEU A 40 -12.94 7.28 -7.01
C LEU A 40 -12.04 7.16 -5.76
N MET A 41 -12.53 7.52 -4.57
CA MET A 41 -11.73 7.48 -3.34
C MET A 41 -11.00 6.15 -3.07
N PRO A 42 -11.61 4.96 -3.22
CA PRO A 42 -10.92 3.68 -2.99
C PRO A 42 -9.76 3.45 -3.98
N ILE A 43 -9.86 3.96 -5.21
CA ILE A 43 -8.79 3.87 -6.22
C ILE A 43 -7.60 4.75 -5.82
N LEU A 44 -7.88 5.97 -5.33
CA LEU A 44 -6.84 6.88 -4.85
C LEU A 44 -6.09 6.26 -3.66
N MET A 45 -6.81 5.68 -2.71
CA MET A 45 -6.23 5.00 -1.54
C MET A 45 -5.35 3.80 -1.96
N ALA A 46 -5.83 2.97 -2.90
CA ALA A 46 -5.00 1.89 -3.46
C ALA A 46 -3.70 2.40 -4.10
N GLY A 47 -3.72 3.59 -4.71
CA GLY A 47 -2.53 4.23 -5.28
C GLY A 47 -1.49 4.65 -4.22
N ILE A 48 -1.94 5.12 -3.05
CA ILE A 48 -1.03 5.54 -1.96
C ILE A 48 -0.20 4.36 -1.43
N VAL A 49 -0.77 3.15 -1.41
CA VAL A 49 -0.05 1.92 -1.02
C VAL A 49 1.21 1.67 -1.86
N ALA A 50 1.18 1.98 -3.16
CA ALA A 50 2.35 1.83 -4.02
C ALA A 50 3.47 2.83 -3.67
N ILE A 51 3.10 4.02 -3.19
CA ILE A 51 4.06 5.06 -2.79
C ILE A 51 4.85 4.60 -1.57
N TYR A 52 4.23 3.86 -0.63
CA TYR A 52 4.93 3.31 0.53
C TYR A 52 6.09 2.38 0.12
N GLY A 53 5.84 1.47 -0.84
CA GLY A 53 6.88 0.59 -1.37
C GLY A 53 7.96 1.35 -2.16
N LEU A 54 7.56 2.38 -2.92
CA LEU A 54 8.50 3.23 -3.66
C LEU A 54 9.48 3.95 -2.72
N VAL A 55 8.98 4.56 -1.64
CA VAL A 55 9.82 5.29 -0.67
C VAL A 55 10.84 4.35 -0.03
N ILE A 56 10.42 3.17 0.44
CA ILE A 56 11.33 2.20 1.05
C ILE A 56 12.32 1.63 0.03
N SER A 57 11.89 1.38 -1.20
CA SER A 57 12.75 0.93 -2.30
C SER A 57 13.87 1.93 -2.57
N ILE A 58 13.55 3.23 -2.61
CA ILE A 58 14.52 4.32 -2.81
C ILE A 58 15.49 4.39 -1.63
N LEU A 59 14.99 4.32 -0.39
CA LEU A 59 15.84 4.35 0.81
C LEU A 59 16.82 3.18 0.86
N ILE A 60 16.37 1.96 0.51
CA ILE A 60 17.25 0.80 0.41
C ILE A 60 18.31 1.04 -0.67
N SER A 61 17.93 1.60 -1.83
CA SER A 61 18.86 1.87 -2.93
C SER A 61 19.98 2.83 -2.55
N TYR A 62 19.69 3.86 -1.73
CA TYR A 62 20.72 4.77 -1.21
C TYR A 62 21.68 4.09 -0.23
N GLY A 63 21.25 3.03 0.45
CA GLY A 63 22.06 2.28 1.40
C GLY A 63 22.96 1.21 0.78
N ILE A 64 22.95 1.03 -0.55
CA ILE A 64 23.80 0.05 -1.23
C ILE A 64 25.14 0.71 -1.58
N SER A 65 26.20 0.32 -0.88
CA SER A 65 27.58 0.71 -1.18
C SER A 65 28.36 -0.45 -1.78
N THR A 66 29.39 -0.15 -2.57
CA THR A 66 30.27 -1.14 -3.23
C THR A 66 31.28 -1.81 -2.29
N GLN A 67 31.32 -1.39 -1.02
CA GLN A 67 32.16 -2.00 0.01
C GLN A 67 31.51 -3.26 0.62
N PRO A 68 32.30 -4.21 1.15
CA PRO A 68 31.77 -5.41 1.80
C PRO A 68 30.90 -5.02 2.99
N THR A 69 29.60 -5.20 2.84
CA THR A 69 28.60 -4.92 3.88
C THR A 69 28.48 -6.11 4.83
N HIS A 70 28.28 -5.83 6.12
CA HIS A 70 28.05 -6.89 7.10
C HIS A 70 26.75 -7.64 6.79
N LEU A 71 26.75 -8.98 6.90
CA LEU A 71 25.61 -9.84 6.55
C LEU A 71 24.30 -9.41 7.26
N ALA A 72 24.40 -8.90 8.48
CA ALA A 72 23.24 -8.38 9.23
C ALA A 72 22.56 -7.21 8.51
N THR A 73 23.32 -6.31 7.86
CA THR A 73 22.75 -5.16 7.14
C THR A 73 21.97 -5.62 5.91
N SER A 74 22.48 -6.60 5.17
CA SER A 74 21.80 -7.18 4.01
C SER A 74 20.49 -7.88 4.42
N PHE A 75 20.48 -8.61 5.55
CA PHE A 75 19.25 -9.20 6.07
C PHE A 75 18.26 -8.16 6.58
N THR A 76 18.71 -7.06 7.20
CA THR A 76 17.80 -5.96 7.58
C THR A 76 17.16 -5.27 6.38
N GLN A 77 17.89 -5.10 5.27
CA GLN A 77 17.34 -4.55 4.03
C GLN A 77 16.32 -5.48 3.39
N LEU A 78 16.56 -6.80 3.43
CA LEU A 78 15.59 -7.80 2.99
C LEU A 78 14.33 -7.79 3.87
N GLY A 79 14.50 -7.78 5.20
CA GLY A 79 13.40 -7.73 6.16
C GLY A 79 12.55 -6.46 6.04
N ALA A 80 13.19 -5.30 5.87
CA ALA A 80 12.50 -4.04 5.65
C ALA A 80 11.65 -4.07 4.36
N GLY A 81 12.21 -4.59 3.26
CA GLY A 81 11.49 -4.71 1.99
C GLY A 81 10.30 -5.68 2.06
N LEU A 82 10.43 -6.81 2.74
CA LEU A 82 9.34 -7.78 2.92
C LEU A 82 8.24 -7.26 3.85
N ALA A 83 8.61 -6.52 4.92
CA ALA A 83 7.67 -5.96 5.87
C ALA A 83 6.70 -4.96 5.19
N VAL A 84 7.22 -4.02 4.39
CA VAL A 84 6.37 -3.08 3.63
C VAL A 84 5.65 -3.76 2.46
N GLY A 85 6.32 -4.70 1.78
CA GLY A 85 5.77 -5.39 0.62
C GLY A 85 4.53 -6.21 0.95
N LEU A 86 4.62 -7.10 1.95
CA LEU A 86 3.52 -8.00 2.32
C LEU A 86 2.37 -7.26 3.01
N SER A 87 2.66 -6.26 3.84
CA SER A 87 1.63 -5.42 4.47
C SER A 87 0.90 -4.56 3.44
N GLY A 88 1.61 -3.96 2.49
CA GLY A 88 1.00 -3.19 1.40
C GLY A 88 0.17 -4.07 0.48
N LEU A 89 0.60 -5.30 0.21
CA LEU A 89 -0.19 -6.28 -0.52
C LEU A 89 -1.53 -6.58 0.21
N ALA A 90 -1.47 -6.87 1.51
CA ALA A 90 -2.67 -7.11 2.32
C ALA A 90 -3.60 -5.88 2.38
N SER A 91 -3.03 -4.69 2.54
CA SER A 91 -3.75 -3.41 2.51
C SER A 91 -4.50 -3.23 1.18
N GLY A 92 -3.80 -3.40 0.05
CA GLY A 92 -4.40 -3.29 -1.28
C GLY A 92 -5.53 -4.28 -1.55
N PHE A 93 -5.41 -5.53 -1.06
CA PHE A 93 -6.49 -6.51 -1.11
C PHE A 93 -7.73 -6.06 -0.34
N SER A 94 -7.54 -5.59 0.90
CA SER A 94 -8.64 -5.12 1.73
C SER A 94 -9.33 -3.88 1.14
N ILE A 95 -8.58 -2.91 0.62
CA ILE A 95 -9.09 -1.71 -0.05
C ILE A 95 -9.91 -2.10 -1.29
N GLY A 96 -9.42 -3.02 -2.11
CA GLY A 96 -10.11 -3.45 -3.33
C GLY A 96 -11.46 -4.10 -3.07
N ILE A 97 -11.52 -5.04 -2.11
CA ILE A 97 -12.74 -5.78 -1.79
C ILE A 97 -13.76 -4.88 -1.08
N CYS A 98 -13.32 -4.12 -0.07
CA CYS A 98 -14.17 -3.18 0.65
C CYS A 98 -14.64 -2.03 -0.26
N GLY A 99 -13.77 -1.57 -1.17
CA GLY A 99 -14.09 -0.53 -2.16
C GLY A 99 -15.15 -0.98 -3.17
N ASP A 100 -15.03 -2.17 -3.75
CA ASP A 100 -16.01 -2.72 -4.71
C ASP A 100 -17.40 -2.85 -4.05
N ALA A 101 -17.47 -3.43 -2.84
CA ALA A 101 -18.72 -3.55 -2.10
C ALA A 101 -19.28 -2.20 -1.64
N GLY A 102 -18.41 -1.32 -1.12
CA GLY A 102 -18.78 -0.01 -0.59
C GLY A 102 -19.32 0.95 -1.64
N VAL A 103 -18.71 0.96 -2.84
CA VAL A 103 -19.16 1.81 -3.96
C VAL A 103 -20.53 1.34 -4.46
N ARG A 104 -20.76 0.03 -4.58
CA ARG A 104 -22.08 -0.52 -4.96
C ARG A 104 -23.15 -0.22 -3.92
N ALA A 105 -22.85 -0.32 -2.63
CA ALA A 105 -23.78 0.02 -1.56
C ALA A 105 -24.09 1.52 -1.53
N THR A 106 -23.07 2.37 -1.72
CA THR A 106 -23.23 3.83 -1.79
C THR A 106 -24.07 4.25 -3.01
N ALA A 107 -23.98 3.49 -4.11
CA ALA A 107 -24.82 3.68 -5.28
C ALA A 107 -26.31 3.44 -4.98
N GLN A 108 -26.67 2.66 -3.96
CA GLN A 108 -28.05 2.49 -3.50
C GLN A 108 -28.44 3.57 -2.49
N GLN A 109 -27.65 3.73 -1.42
CA GLN A 109 -27.87 4.75 -0.38
C GLN A 109 -26.63 5.65 -0.21
N PRO A 110 -26.72 6.95 -0.54
CA PRO A 110 -25.56 7.85 -0.48
C PRO A 110 -25.05 8.11 0.95
N ARG A 111 -25.87 7.85 1.98
CA ARG A 111 -25.45 7.99 3.39
C ARG A 111 -24.37 6.98 3.80
N LEU A 112 -24.22 5.85 3.09
CA LEU A 112 -23.16 4.87 3.36
C LEU A 112 -21.77 5.33 2.91
N PHE A 113 -21.65 6.44 2.17
CA PHE A 113 -20.36 6.94 1.71
C PHE A 113 -19.37 7.18 2.86
N VAL A 114 -19.84 7.78 3.96
CA VAL A 114 -18.99 8.06 5.13
C VAL A 114 -18.54 6.75 5.81
N ALA A 115 -19.43 5.78 5.93
CA ALA A 115 -19.10 4.47 6.50
C ALA A 115 -18.05 3.73 5.65
N MET A 116 -18.20 3.75 4.33
CA MET A 116 -17.20 3.21 3.40
C MET A 116 -15.84 3.88 3.62
N MET A 117 -15.79 5.20 3.74
CA MET A 117 -14.54 5.94 3.92
C MET A 117 -13.82 5.53 5.22
N ILE A 118 -14.56 5.38 6.33
CA ILE A 118 -13.99 4.96 7.62
C ILE A 118 -13.36 3.56 7.49
N ILE A 119 -14.05 2.62 6.83
CA ILE A 119 -13.51 1.26 6.61
C ILE A 119 -12.23 1.30 5.78
N LEU A 120 -12.19 2.13 4.73
CA LEU A 120 -11.01 2.27 3.88
C LEU A 120 -9.82 2.89 4.63
N ILE A 121 -10.05 3.83 5.55
CA ILE A 121 -8.98 4.40 6.39
C ILE A 121 -8.35 3.31 7.27
N PHE A 122 -9.15 2.45 7.91
CA PHE A 122 -8.60 1.34 8.70
C PHE A 122 -7.84 0.32 7.84
N ALA A 123 -8.30 0.08 6.62
CA ALA A 123 -7.60 -0.75 5.65
C ALA A 123 -6.23 -0.15 5.26
N GLU A 124 -6.18 1.15 4.97
CA GLU A 124 -4.96 1.89 4.60
C GLU A 124 -3.87 1.81 5.69
N VAL A 125 -4.29 1.93 6.95
CA VAL A 125 -3.38 1.96 8.10
C VAL A 125 -2.56 0.66 8.23
N LEU A 126 -3.04 -0.47 7.68
CA LEU A 126 -2.28 -1.72 7.60
C LEU A 126 -0.98 -1.55 6.81
N GLY A 127 -1.02 -0.81 5.69
CA GLY A 127 0.15 -0.49 4.88
C GLY A 127 1.11 0.49 5.58
N LEU A 128 0.55 1.47 6.29
CA LEU A 128 1.34 2.43 7.08
C LEU A 128 2.15 1.74 8.18
N TYR A 129 1.57 0.74 8.87
CA TYR A 129 2.30 -0.01 9.89
C TYR A 129 3.53 -0.71 9.33
N GLY A 130 3.43 -1.33 8.14
CA GLY A 130 4.57 -1.97 7.51
C GLY A 130 5.65 -0.99 7.07
N MET A 131 5.27 0.19 6.60
CA MET A 131 6.20 1.27 6.26
C MET A 131 6.99 1.76 7.49
N VAL A 132 6.31 2.01 8.62
CA VAL A 132 6.97 2.47 9.86
C VAL A 132 7.97 1.42 10.36
N VAL A 133 7.61 0.14 10.34
CA VAL A 133 8.51 -0.95 10.73
C VAL A 133 9.73 -1.02 9.79
N ALA A 134 9.52 -0.91 8.47
CA ALA A 134 10.61 -0.90 7.50
C ALA A 134 11.57 0.30 7.71
N MET A 135 11.03 1.49 7.97
CA MET A 135 11.79 2.69 8.32
C MET A 135 12.66 2.49 9.56
N LEU A 136 12.10 1.93 10.63
CA LEU A 136 12.84 1.65 11.86
C LEU A 136 13.95 0.63 11.66
N LEU A 137 13.73 -0.40 10.85
CA LEU A 137 14.75 -1.40 10.52
C LEU A 137 15.92 -0.78 9.74
N LEU A 138 15.62 0.06 8.75
CA LEU A 138 16.65 0.75 7.96
C LEU A 138 17.41 1.77 8.81
N GLY A 139 16.72 2.52 9.67
CA GLY A 139 17.36 3.48 10.58
C GLY A 139 18.32 2.83 11.58
N ARG A 140 17.98 1.64 12.09
CA ARG A 140 18.87 0.89 13.01
C ARG A 140 20.02 0.19 12.29
N GLY A 141 19.79 -0.29 11.07
CA GLY A 141 20.83 -0.94 10.25
C GLY A 141 22.01 -0.02 9.91
N ALA A 142 21.78 1.29 9.80
CA ALA A 142 22.82 2.28 9.54
C ALA A 142 23.65 2.67 10.79
N GLY A 143 23.08 2.58 12.00
CA GLY A 143 23.74 2.98 13.25
C GLY A 143 24.52 1.88 13.97
N GLY A 144 24.32 0.61 13.58
CA GLY A 144 24.93 -0.55 14.24
C GLY A 144 26.27 -1.00 13.66
N THR A 145 26.74 -0.40 12.56
CA THR A 145 28.03 -0.73 11.94
C THR A 145 29.13 0.19 12.48
N GLN A 146 29.51 0.00 13.74
CA GLN A 146 30.84 0.41 14.22
C GLN A 146 31.74 -0.82 14.19
N CYS A 147 32.54 -0.93 13.12
CA CYS A 147 33.82 -1.65 13.07
C CYS A 147 34.71 -0.87 12.11
#